data_AF-A0A2N3E2C2-F1
#
_entry.id   AF-A0A2N3E2C2-F1
#
_cell.length_a   1.000
_cell.length_b   1.000
_cell.length_c   1.000
_cell.angle_alpha   90.00
_cell.angle_beta   90.00
_cell.angle_gamma   90.00
#
_symmetry.space_group_name_H-M   'P 1'
#
loop_
_entity.id
_entity.type
_entity.pdbx_description
1 polymer ?
#
loop_
_entity_poly.entity_id
_entity_poly.type
_entity_poly.pdbx_seq_one_letter_code
_entity_poly.pdbx_strand_id
1 'polypeptide(L)'
;MTMTLHGGRTPAAPGDFASVETWIFDLDNTLYPPECDLFAQVDQRMTAFISRYLEVDATEARRIQKDFYIEHGTTLSGLMTVYGLEPAAFLHFVHDIDVSAVLADAAL
;
A
#
# COMPACT_ATOMS: atom_id res chain seq x y z
N MET A 1 51.13 20.24 6.08
CA MET A 1 49.69 20.30 6.34
C MET A 1 49.00 19.75 5.11
N THR A 2 48.75 18.44 5.08
CA THR A 2 48.22 17.73 3.91
C THR A 2 46.75 17.47 4.20
N MET A 3 45.85 18.14 3.48
CA MET A 3 44.42 17.88 3.57
C MET A 3 44.09 16.60 2.80
N THR A 4 43.61 15.59 3.53
CA THR A 4 42.98 14.40 2.98
C THR A 4 41.61 14.79 2.41
N LEU A 5 41.47 14.79 1.09
CA LEU A 5 40.16 14.92 0.44
C LEU A 5 39.37 13.63 0.69
N HIS A 6 38.26 13.77 1.40
CA HIS A 6 37.30 12.72 1.70
C HIS A 6 36.68 12.18 0.40
N GLY A 7 36.55 10.86 0.32
CA GLY A 7 35.94 10.16 -0.80
C GLY A 7 34.50 10.61 -1.03
N GLY A 8 34.27 11.30 -2.15
CA GLY A 8 32.94 11.46 -2.71
C GLY A 8 32.46 10.13 -3.25
N ARG A 9 31.30 9.66 -2.78
CA ARG A 9 30.68 8.44 -3.31
C ARG A 9 30.18 8.74 -4.72
N THR A 10 30.84 8.17 -5.73
CA THR A 10 30.41 8.24 -7.13
C THR A 10 28.99 7.67 -7.24
N PRO A 11 28.02 8.38 -7.87
CA PRO A 11 26.73 7.77 -8.18
C PRO A 11 26.97 6.55 -9.07
N ALA A 12 26.33 5.42 -8.74
CA ALA A 12 26.43 4.21 -9.54
C ALA A 12 26.01 4.52 -10.98
N ALA A 13 26.80 4.09 -11.96
CA ALA A 13 26.40 4.17 -13.37
C ALA A 13 25.10 3.38 -13.56
N PRO A 14 24.15 3.86 -14.39
CA PRO A 14 22.94 3.10 -14.67
C PRO A 14 23.33 1.72 -15.18
N GLY A 15 22.83 0.68 -14.52
CA GLY A 15 23.01 -0.69 -14.99
C GLY A 15 22.33 -0.88 -16.34
N ASP A 16 22.97 -1.64 -17.22
CA ASP A 16 22.33 -2.08 -18.47
C ASP A 16 21.21 -3.08 -18.14
N PHE A 17 19.98 -2.71 -18.49
CA PHE A 17 18.79 -3.55 -18.29
C PHE A 17 18.49 -4.44 -19.51
N ALA A 18 19.38 -4.51 -20.51
CA ALA A 18 19.16 -5.23 -21.78
C ALA A 18 18.82 -6.73 -21.62
N SER A 19 19.21 -7.36 -20.51
CA SER A 19 18.91 -8.78 -20.22
C SER A 19 17.70 -8.99 -19.29
N VAL A 20 17.02 -7.93 -18.85
CA VAL A 20 15.84 -8.06 -17.98
C VAL A 20 14.61 -8.40 -18.82
N GLU A 21 14.12 -9.63 -18.67
CA GLU A 21 12.98 -10.15 -19.41
C GLU A 21 11.64 -9.99 -18.67
N THR A 22 11.66 -9.68 -17.36
CA THR A 22 10.45 -9.61 -16.53
C THR A 22 10.45 -8.35 -15.68
N TRP A 23 9.35 -7.62 -15.73
CA TRP A 23 9.11 -6.41 -14.96
C TRP A 23 7.88 -6.61 -14.08
N ILE A 24 8.02 -6.32 -12.79
CA ILE A 24 6.92 -6.29 -11.84
C ILE A 24 6.71 -4.82 -11.49
N PHE A 25 5.49 -4.34 -11.74
CA PHE A 25 5.08 -3.00 -11.35
C PHE A 25 4.16 -3.12 -10.16
N ASP A 26 4.45 -2.34 -9.14
CA ASP A 26 3.47 -2.02 -8.12
C ASP A 26 2.33 -1.21 -8.75
N LEU A 27 1.12 -1.31 -8.19
CA LEU A 27 -0.06 -0.64 -8.71
C LEU A 27 -0.28 0.70 -8.01
N ASP A 28 -0.45 0.64 -6.69
CA ASP A 28 -0.96 1.74 -5.89
C ASP A 28 0.06 2.87 -5.76
N ASN A 29 -0.30 4.09 -6.16
CA ASN A 29 0.59 5.25 -6.20
C ASN A 29 1.86 5.06 -7.07
N THR A 30 1.87 4.02 -7.91
CA THR A 30 2.95 3.72 -8.86
C THR A 30 2.46 3.86 -10.30
N LEU A 31 1.39 3.13 -10.68
CA LEU A 31 0.80 3.22 -12.03
C LEU A 31 -0.23 4.34 -12.16
N TYR A 32 -0.68 4.90 -11.04
CA TYR A 32 -1.49 6.12 -10.99
C TYR A 32 -0.88 7.11 -9.99
N PRO A 33 -1.09 8.42 -10.18
CA PRO A 33 -0.51 9.43 -9.31
C PRO A 33 -1.08 9.39 -7.89
N PRO A 34 -0.27 9.63 -6.84
CA PRO A 34 -0.75 9.64 -5.45
C PRO A 34 -1.84 10.70 -5.19
N GLU A 35 -1.93 11.72 -6.04
CA GLU A 35 -2.97 12.76 -6.00
C GLU A 35 -4.39 12.19 -6.23
N CYS A 36 -4.53 11.00 -6.82
CA CYS A 36 -5.81 10.31 -6.91
C CYS A 36 -6.38 9.90 -5.53
N ASP A 37 -5.51 9.76 -4.52
CA ASP A 37 -5.83 9.47 -3.11
C ASP A 37 -6.85 8.33 -2.89
N LEU A 38 -6.80 7.30 -3.75
CA LEU A 38 -7.72 6.16 -3.66
C LEU A 38 -7.59 5.44 -2.31
N PHE A 39 -6.38 5.40 -1.75
CA PHE A 39 -6.10 4.69 -0.51
C PHE A 39 -6.83 5.30 0.69
N ALA A 40 -7.13 6.60 0.70
CA ALA A 40 -7.92 7.22 1.77
C ALA A 40 -9.34 6.62 1.85
N GLN A 41 -9.95 6.30 0.70
CA GLN A 41 -11.25 5.62 0.66
C GLN A 41 -11.14 4.18 1.17
N VAL A 42 -10.14 3.42 0.69
CA VAL A 42 -9.89 2.04 1.13
C VAL A 42 -9.67 1.99 2.65
N ASP A 43 -8.86 2.91 3.17
CA ASP A 43 -8.49 3.02 4.58
C ASP A 43 -9.71 3.26 5.50
N GLN A 44 -10.64 4.13 5.09
CA GLN A 44 -11.92 4.34 5.79
C GLN A 44 -12.81 3.09 5.74
N ARG A 45 -12.89 2.42 4.58
CA ARG A 45 -13.67 1.20 4.40
C ARG A 45 -13.11 0.03 5.21
N MET A 46 -11.79 -0.09 5.33
CA MET A 46 -11.16 -1.07 6.23
C MET A 46 -11.60 -0.85 7.67
N THR A 47 -11.54 0.39 8.18
CA THR A 47 -12.00 0.73 9.54
C THR A 47 -13.48 0.35 9.72
N ALA A 48 -14.34 0.69 8.75
CA ALA A 48 -15.77 0.38 8.80
C ALA A 48 -16.04 -1.14 8.77
N PHE A 49 -15.30 -1.90 7.96
CA PHE A 49 -15.42 -3.36 7.92
C PHE A 49 -15.03 -3.97 9.27
N ILE A 50 -13.88 -3.57 9.81
CA ILE A 50 -13.35 -4.11 11.07
C ILE A 50 -14.30 -3.80 12.24
N SER A 51 -14.81 -2.56 12.30
CA SER A 51 -15.80 -2.16 13.30
C SER A 51 -17.03 -3.06 13.28
N ARG A 52 -17.56 -3.37 12.09
CA ARG A 52 -18.72 -4.26 11.93
C ARG A 52 -18.38 -5.73 12.20
N TYR A 53 -17.22 -6.19 11.76
CA TYR A 53 -16.81 -7.59 11.87
C TYR A 53 -16.47 -8.00 13.31
N LEU A 54 -15.86 -7.08 14.07
CA LEU A 54 -15.44 -7.32 15.46
C LEU A 54 -16.38 -6.69 16.50
N GLU A 55 -17.44 -6.01 16.05
CA GLU A 55 -18.41 -5.31 16.89
C GLU A 55 -17.79 -4.28 17.85
N VAL A 56 -16.81 -3.53 17.34
CA VAL A 56 -16.11 -2.46 18.09
C VAL A 56 -16.40 -1.10 17.47
N ASP A 57 -16.19 -0.03 18.25
CA ASP A 57 -16.30 1.33 17.71
C ASP A 57 -15.21 1.64 16.66
N ALA A 58 -15.41 2.73 15.91
CA ALA A 58 -14.51 3.11 14.83
C ALA A 58 -13.09 3.46 15.30
N THR A 59 -12.93 3.96 16.53
CA THR A 59 -11.61 4.31 17.09
C THR A 59 -10.83 3.03 17.36
N GLU A 60 -11.47 2.05 17.97
CA GLU A 60 -10.84 0.76 18.25
C GLU A 60 -10.58 -0.05 16.97
N ALA A 61 -11.53 -0.04 16.02
CA ALA A 61 -11.33 -0.65 14.71
C ALA A 61 -10.12 -0.03 13.97
N ARG A 62 -9.95 1.29 14.07
CA ARG A 62 -8.82 2.01 13.49
C ARG A 62 -7.50 1.60 14.15
N ARG A 63 -7.48 1.45 15.47
CA ARG A 63 -6.31 0.96 16.21
C ARG A 63 -5.94 -0.45 15.75
N ILE A 64 -6.90 -1.38 15.76
CA ILE A 64 -6.70 -2.77 15.29
C ILE A 64 -6.17 -2.81 13.85
N GLN A 65 -6.75 -1.99 12.95
CA GLN A 65 -6.29 -1.89 11.56
C GLN A 65 -4.78 -1.59 11.47
N LYS A 66 -4.32 -0.59 12.24
CA LYS A 66 -2.92 -0.14 12.21
C LYS A 66 -1.99 -1.10 12.93
N ASP A 67 -2.42 -1.68 14.03
CA ASP A 67 -1.63 -2.68 14.75
C ASP A 67 -1.41 -3.90 13.87
N PHE A 68 -2.45 -4.40 13.20
CA PHE A 68 -2.28 -5.52 12.27
C PHE A 68 -1.43 -5.18 11.05
N TYR A 69 -1.49 -3.95 10.54
CA TYR A 69 -0.58 -3.54 9.49
C TYR A 69 0.90 -3.59 9.95
N ILE A 70 1.19 -3.13 11.17
CA ILE A 70 2.54 -3.11 11.73
C ILE A 70 3.02 -4.54 12.05
N GLU A 71 2.19 -5.35 12.70
CA GLU A 71 2.57 -6.66 13.24
C GLU A 71 2.55 -7.78 12.19
N HIS A 72 1.66 -7.67 11.19
CA HIS A 72 1.43 -8.73 10.20
C HIS A 72 1.76 -8.32 8.75
N GLY A 73 2.28 -7.11 8.54
CA GLY A 73 2.62 -6.54 7.24
C GLY A 73 1.42 -6.07 6.42
N THR A 74 0.23 -6.63 6.65
CA THR A 74 -1.04 -6.10 6.15
C THR A 74 -2.14 -6.30 7.18
N THR A 75 -3.12 -5.40 7.20
CA THR A 75 -4.31 -5.56 8.04
C THR A 75 -5.05 -6.87 7.75
N LEU A 76 -5.17 -7.25 6.47
CA LEU A 76 -5.83 -8.48 6.06
C LEU A 76 -5.13 -9.72 6.62
N SER A 77 -3.79 -9.78 6.54
CA SER A 77 -3.00 -10.89 7.11
C SER A 77 -3.25 -11.06 8.61
N GLY A 78 -3.35 -9.96 9.36
CA GLY A 78 -3.69 -9.99 10.78
C GLY A 78 -5.11 -10.52 11.03
N LEU A 79 -6.11 -10.00 10.28
CA LEU A 79 -7.50 -10.46 10.39
C LEU A 79 -7.65 -11.95 10.05
N MET A 80 -6.96 -12.43 9.03
CA MET A 80 -6.94 -13.85 8.65
C MET A 80 -6.31 -14.70 9.75
N THR A 81 -5.15 -14.28 10.26
CA THR A 81 -4.35 -15.06 11.21
C THR A 81 -4.97 -15.12 12.60
N VAL A 82 -5.51 -13.99 13.09
CA VAL A 82 -5.99 -13.85 14.47
C VAL A 82 -7.49 -14.17 14.58
N TYR A 83 -8.28 -13.75 13.60
CA TYR A 83 -9.75 -13.87 13.63
C TYR A 83 -10.33 -14.83 12.60
N GLY A 84 -9.50 -15.54 11.84
CA GLY A 84 -9.96 -16.51 10.84
C GLY A 84 -10.80 -15.90 9.72
N LEU A 85 -10.61 -14.61 9.43
CA LEU A 85 -11.39 -13.92 8.39
C LEU A 85 -11.05 -14.49 7.02
N GLU A 86 -12.05 -14.92 6.25
CA GLU A 86 -11.87 -15.25 4.84
C GLU A 86 -11.71 -13.97 3.99
N PRO A 87 -10.72 -13.91 3.07
CA PRO A 87 -10.30 -12.65 2.46
C PRO A 87 -11.32 -12.08 1.47
N ALA A 88 -12.14 -12.92 0.84
CA ALA A 88 -12.99 -12.51 -0.28
C ALA A 88 -13.97 -11.38 0.09
N ALA A 89 -14.67 -11.50 1.22
CA ALA A 89 -15.65 -10.50 1.65
C ALA A 89 -14.97 -9.18 2.06
N PHE A 90 -13.80 -9.26 2.71
CA PHE A 90 -13.00 -8.10 3.07
C PHE A 90 -12.52 -7.36 1.83
N LEU A 91 -11.86 -8.07 0.91
CA LEU A 91 -11.30 -7.49 -0.30
C LEU A 91 -12.39 -6.88 -1.19
N HIS A 92 -13.52 -7.55 -1.36
CA HIS A 92 -14.65 -7.00 -2.10
C HIS A 92 -15.17 -5.72 -1.46
N PHE A 93 -15.33 -5.71 -0.13
CA PHE A 93 -15.84 -4.53 0.55
C PHE A 93 -14.86 -3.36 0.48
N VAL A 94 -13.57 -3.55 0.76
CA VAL A 94 -12.63 -2.43 0.88
C VAL A 94 -12.21 -1.82 -0.46
N HIS A 95 -12.33 -2.58 -1.56
CA HIS A 95 -12.00 -2.11 -2.93
C HIS A 95 -13.22 -1.60 -3.72
N ASP A 96 -14.41 -1.62 -3.14
CA ASP A 96 -15.58 -0.95 -3.70
C ASP A 96 -15.48 0.58 -3.42
N ILE A 97 -14.61 1.24 -4.18
CA ILE A 97 -14.27 2.66 -4.08
C ILE A 97 -14.53 3.38 -5.41
N ASP A 98 -14.68 4.71 -5.35
CA ASP A 98 -14.77 5.51 -6.57
C ASP A 98 -13.37 5.72 -7.16
N VAL A 99 -13.14 5.13 -8.33
CA VAL A 99 -11.88 5.21 -9.08
C VAL A 99 -11.90 6.27 -10.18
N SER A 100 -12.95 7.09 -10.27
CA SER A 100 -13.08 8.12 -11.33
C SER A 100 -11.97 9.17 -11.31
N ALA A 101 -11.26 9.31 -10.19
CA ALA A 101 -10.07 10.16 -10.06
C ALA A 101 -8.85 9.65 -10.85
N VAL A 102 -8.84 8.38 -11.28
CA VAL A 102 -7.80 7.81 -12.13
C VAL A 102 -8.12 8.15 -13.58
N LEU A 103 -7.44 9.17 -14.10
CA LEU A 103 -7.56 9.58 -15.49
C LEU A 103 -6.57 8.81 -16.35
N ALA A 104 -6.98 8.47 -17.57
CA ALA A 104 -6.05 7.92 -18.56
C ALA A 104 -5.00 8.98 -18.93
N ASP A 105 -3.75 8.58 -18.95
CA ASP A 105 -2.69 9.40 -19.53
C ASP A 105 -2.80 9.33 -21.05
N ALA A 106 -3.13 10.45 -21.69
CA ALA A 106 -3.32 10.52 -23.14
C ALA A 106 -2.02 10.34 -23.95
N ALA A 107 -0.85 10.39 -23.30
CA ALA A 107 0.44 10.17 -23.94
C ALA A 107 0.85 8.68 -24.00
N LEU A 108 0.11 7.80 -23.32
CA LEU A 108 0.27 6.34 -23.32
C LEU A 108 -0.89 5.66 -24.07
#